data_AF-A0A939HZE8-F1
#
_entry.id   AF-A0A939HZE8-F1
#
_cell.length_a   1.000
_cell.length_b   1.000
_cell.length_c   1.000
_cell.angle_alpha   90.00
_cell.angle_beta   90.00
_cell.angle_gamma   90.00
#
_symmetry.space_group_name_H-M   'P 1'
#
loop_
_entity.id
_entity.type
_entity.pdbx_description
1 polymer ?
#
loop_
_entity_poly.entity_id
_entity_poly.type
_entity_poly.pdbx_seq_one_letter_code
_entity_poly.pdbx_strand_id
1 'polypeptide(L)' 'MVAAQILDFLRDLEINCIYRSVTTGRIWKFLQLGESNVYIERGEHYLENLEFFLGILSHIVQTTRPKYNLPL' A
#
# COMPACT_ATOMS: atom_id res chain seq x y z
N MET A 1 -6.81 0.70 2.39
CA MET A 1 -6.80 1.74 3.45
C MET A 1 -7.36 1.22 4.77
N VAL A 2 -8.43 0.42 4.77
CA VAL A 2 -9.00 -0.22 5.99
C VAL A 2 -7.95 -0.88 6.90
N ALA A 3 -7.07 -1.72 6.35
CA ALA A 3 -6.03 -2.39 7.15
C ALA A 3 -5.09 -1.40 7.89
N ALA A 4 -4.85 -0.23 7.31
CA ALA A 4 -4.03 0.80 7.93
C ALA A 4 -4.75 1.46 9.10
N GLN A 5 -6.02 1.85 8.90
CA GLN A 5 -6.85 2.43 9.96
C GLN A 5 -7.01 1.46 11.14
N ILE A 6 -7.18 0.16 10.86
CA ILE A 6 -7.19 -0.88 11.89
C ILE A 6 -5.86 -0.91 12.63
N LEU A 7 -4.73 -0.88 11.92
CA LEU A 7 -3.41 -0.90 12.56
C LEU A 7 -3.17 0.33 13.42
N ASP A 8 -3.55 1.51 12.94
CA ASP A 8 -3.40 2.77 13.65
C ASP A 8 -4.22 2.75 14.95
N PHE A 9 -5.47 2.26 14.88
CA PHE A 9 -6.31 2.00 16.06
C PHE A 9 -5.68 0.98 17.02
N LEU A 10 -5.18 -0.15 16.51
CA LEU A 10 -4.53 -1.19 17.34
C LEU A 10 -3.23 -0.72 18.00
N ARG A 11 -2.58 0.30 17.45
CA ARG A 11 -1.30 0.83 17.95
C ARG A 11 -1.44 2.15 18.70
N ASP A 12 -2.66 2.63 18.90
CA ASP A 12 -2.94 3.93 19.52
C ASP A 12 -2.17 5.08 18.83
N LEU A 13 -2.12 5.04 17.49
CA LEU A 13 -1.46 6.05 16.67
C LEU A 13 -2.50 7.04 16.14
N GLU A 14 -2.38 8.30 16.53
CA GLU A 14 -3.24 9.37 16.04
C GLU A 14 -2.76 9.87 14.66
N ILE A 15 -3.00 9.07 13.63
CA ILE A 15 -2.67 9.42 12.24
C ILE A 15 -3.87 10.11 11.60
N ASN A 16 -3.82 11.44 11.55
CA ASN A 16 -4.86 12.27 10.95
C ASN A 16 -5.00 12.11 9.43
N CYS A 17 -3.98 11.53 8.77
CA CYS A 17 -3.95 11.42 7.33
C CYS A 17 -3.13 10.22 6.84
N ILE A 18 -3.75 9.33 6.08
CA ILE A 18 -3.11 8.13 5.52
C ILE A 18 -2.82 8.37 4.03
N TYR A 19 -1.53 8.35 3.66
CA TYR A 19 -1.09 8.38 2.27
C TYR A 19 -0.82 6.96 1.75
N ARG A 20 -1.32 6.65 0.56
CA ARG A 20 -1.18 5.33 -0.08
C ARG A 20 -0.97 5.51 -1.59
N SER A 21 -0.39 4.50 -2.21
CA SER A 21 -0.49 4.29 -3.65
C SER A 21 -1.36 3.08 -3.94
N VAL A 22 -2.08 3.14 -5.05
CA VAL A 22 -2.78 1.98 -5.63
C VAL A 22 -2.28 1.78 -7.04
N THR A 23 -2.21 0.50 -7.45
CA THR A 23 -1.83 0.15 -8.81
C THR A 23 -2.69 -0.95 -9.38
N THR A 24 -2.96 -0.85 -10.68
CA THR A 24 -3.56 -1.91 -11.49
C THR A 24 -2.50 -2.77 -12.20
N GLY A 25 -1.22 -2.58 -11.87
CA GLY A 25 -0.08 -3.11 -12.59
C GLY A 25 0.38 -2.23 -13.75
N ARG A 26 -0.39 -1.28 -14.27
CA ARG A 26 0.11 -0.38 -15.34
C ARG A 26 0.06 1.09 -14.98
N ILE A 27 -0.82 1.45 -14.05
CA ILE A 27 -1.03 2.81 -13.60
C ILE A 27 -0.81 2.84 -12.10
N TRP A 28 -0.13 3.87 -11.63
CA TRP A 28 -0.06 4.26 -10.23
C TRP A 28 -0.92 5.49 -9.99
N LYS A 29 -1.69 5.45 -8.92
CA LYS A 29 -2.40 6.61 -8.36
C LYS A 29 -2.08 6.75 -6.90
N PHE A 30 -1.98 7.99 -6.45
CA PHE A 30 -1.77 8.32 -5.06
C PHE A 30 -3.09 8.74 -4.42
N LEU A 31 -3.28 8.28 -3.18
CA LEU A 31 -4.48 8.46 -2.39
C LEU A 31 -4.11 9.10 -1.07
N GLN A 32 -4.96 10.02 -0.63
CA GLN A 32 -4.93 10.61 0.70
C GLN A 32 -6.27 10.33 1.38
N LEU A 33 -6.25 9.74 2.56
CA LEU A 33 -7.44 9.56 3.40
C LEU A 33 -7.28 10.45 4.63
N GLY A 34 -8.11 11.48 4.71
CA GLY A 34 -8.28 12.31 5.90
C GLY A 34 -9.68 12.09 6.46
N GLU A 35 -9.78 11.75 7.74
CA GLU A 35 -11.03 11.38 8.41
C GLU A 35 -11.80 10.29 7.62
N SER A 36 -12.90 10.68 6.96
CA SER A 36 -13.75 9.80 6.13
C SER A 36 -13.71 10.13 4.63
N ASN A 37 -12.85 11.08 4.22
CA ASN A 37 -12.75 11.53 2.84
C ASN A 37 -11.50 10.96 2.16
N VAL A 38 -11.70 10.33 0.99
CA VAL A 38 -10.61 9.86 0.13
C VAL A 38 -10.41 10.85 -1.01
N TYR A 39 -9.22 11.42 -1.08
CA TYR A 39 -8.75 12.21 -2.21
C TYR A 39 -7.90 11.33 -3.10
N ILE A 40 -8.18 11.36 -4.40
CA ILE A 40 -7.43 10.64 -5.42
C ILE A 40 -6.71 11.69 -6.25
N GLU A 41 -5.40 11.53 -6.42
CA GLU A 41 -4.65 12.36 -7.35
C GLU A 41 -5.26 12.25 -8.76
N ARG A 42 -5.38 13.38 -9.44
CA ARG A 42 -5.90 13.43 -10.81
C ARG A 42 -4.92 12.82 -11.82
N GLY A 43 -3.62 12.89 -11.54
CA GLY A 43 -2.56 12.38 -12.41
C GLY A 43 -2.58 10.86 -12.54
N GLU A 44 -2.13 10.38 -13.69
CA GLU A 44 -1.86 8.97 -13.93
C GLU A 44 -0.38 8.78 -14.18
N HIS A 45 0.26 7.98 -13.35
CA HIS A 45 1.66 7.66 -13.48
C HIS A 45 1.79 6.27 -14.10
N TYR A 46 2.19 6.22 -15.36
CA TYR A 46 2.38 4.96 -16.06
C TYR A 46 3.67 4.30 -15.60
N LEU A 47 3.57 3.04 -15.18
CA LEU A 47 4.75 2.22 -14.90
C LEU A 47 5.27 1.65 -16.21
N GLU A 48 6.41 2.16 -16.67
CA GLU A 48 7.21 1.48 -17.67
C GLU A 48 7.91 0.26 -17.05
N ASN A 49 8.23 -0.75 -17.86
CA ASN A 49 8.92 -1.97 -17.41
C ASN A 49 8.25 -2.70 -16.24
N LEU A 50 6.92 -2.86 -16.29
CA LEU A 50 6.14 -3.49 -15.23
C LEU A 50 6.74 -4.81 -14.72
N GLU A 51 7.18 -5.68 -15.64
CA GLU A 51 7.75 -6.99 -15.30
C GLU A 51 8.94 -6.86 -14.34
N PHE A 52 9.79 -5.85 -14.55
CA PHE A 52 10.93 -5.58 -13.69
C PHE A 52 10.49 -5.17 -12.28
N PHE A 53 9.54 -4.25 -12.18
CA PHE A 53 9.01 -3.80 -10.89
C PHE A 53 8.28 -4.93 -10.14
N LEU A 54 7.49 -5.75 -10.82
CA LEU A 54 6.87 -6.93 -10.22
C LEU A 54 7.92 -7.94 -9.77
N GLY A 55 9.02 -8.11 -10.52
CA GLY A 55 10.16 -8.92 -10.11
C GLY A 55 10.76 -8.45 -8.78
N ILE A 56 11.02 -7.14 -8.64
CA ILE A 56 11.54 -6.55 -7.40
C ILE A 56 10.57 -6.79 -6.23
N LEU A 57 9.29 -6.46 -6.41
CA LEU A 57 8.28 -6.61 -5.35
C LEU A 57 8.11 -8.07 -4.93
N SER A 58 8.07 -8.99 -5.90
CA SER A 58 7.99 -10.42 -5.66
C SER A 58 9.23 -10.91 -4.89
N HIS A 59 10.42 -10.44 -5.28
CA HIS A 59 11.66 -10.79 -4.58
C HIS A 59 11.65 -10.31 -3.12
N ILE A 60 11.22 -9.07 -2.86
CA ILE A 60 11.08 -8.55 -1.49
C ILE A 60 10.15 -9.46 -0.68
N VAL A 61 8.93 -9.73 -1.17
CA VAL A 61 7.97 -10.58 -0.45
C VAL A 61 8.54 -11.97 -0.17
N GLN A 62 9.20 -12.60 -1.15
CA GLN A 62 9.77 -13.94 -1.00
C GLN A 62 10.92 -13.98 0.01
N THR A 63 11.73 -12.92 0.08
CA THR A 63 12.92 -12.87 0.94
C THR A 63 12.63 -12.35 2.35
N THR A 64 11.61 -11.50 2.53
CA THR A 64 11.26 -10.92 3.83
C THR A 64 10.11 -11.65 4.52
N ARG A 65 9.48 -12.65 3.89
CA ARG A 65 8.41 -13.43 4.54
C ARG A 65 8.98 -14.14 5.78
N PRO A 66 8.43 -13.88 6.98
CA PRO A 66 8.90 -14.55 8.18
C PRO A 66 8.68 -16.07 8.05
N LYS A 67 9.71 -16.86 8.38
CA LYS A 67 9.73 -18.32 8.24
C LYS A 67 8.86 -19.07 9.28
N TYR A 68 8.04 -18.37 10.05
CA TYR A 68 7.22 -18.96 11.10
C TYR A 68 5.74 -18.98 10.72
N ASN A 69 5.13 -20.16 10.83
CA ASN A 69 3.69 -20.34 10.82
C ASN A 69 3.12 -19.67 12.08
N LEU A 70 2.40 -18.55 11.95
CA LEU A 70 1.49 -18.13 13.01
C LEU A 70 0.32 -19.13 13.03
N PRO A 71 -0.03 -19.72 14.19
CA PRO A 71 -1.30 -20.42 14.32
C PRO A 71 -2.42 -19.39 14.17
N LEU A 72 -3.41 -19.75 13.34
CA LEU A 72 -4.72 -19.08 13.31
C LEU A 72 -5.43 -19.24 14.64
#